data_AF-A0A392MPZ5-F1
#
_entry.id   AF-A0A392MPZ5-F1
#
_cell.length_a   1.000
_cell.length_b   1.000
_cell.length_c   1.000
_cell.angle_alpha   90.00
_cell.angle_beta   90.00
_cell.angle_gamma   90.00
#
_symmetry.space_group_name_H-M   'P 1'
#
loop_
_entity.id
_entity.type
_entity.pdbx_description
1 polymer ?
#
loop_
_entity_poly.entity_id
_entity_poly.type
_entity_poly.pdbx_seq_one_letter_code
_entity_poly.pdbx_strand_id
1 'polypeptide(L)'
;DVKTADIISEAALESAVLQFVPCIRSGSFADIGPRRYMEDEHIRIDDLSSNLGSLYNFPKPSAFYGVFDGHGGPEAAAYIRKNVIKFFFEDVNFPQTSEVDNIFLQEVENSLRKAFLLADSALADDCSVNTSSGTTALTAMIFGRLLMVANAGDCRAVLSRKGEAIDMSQDHRPIYPSERRRVEELGGYVEDGYLNG
;
A
#
# COMPACT_ATOMS: atom_id res chain seq x y z
N ASP A 1 40.44 -36.10 11.76
CA ASP A 1 39.95 -34.71 11.82
C ASP A 1 38.46 -34.63 11.54
N VAL A 2 37.68 -34.66 12.62
CA VAL A 2 36.23 -34.48 12.59
C VAL A 2 35.98 -32.99 12.87
N LYS A 3 35.47 -32.26 11.87
CA LYS A 3 34.83 -30.97 12.09
C LYS A 3 33.32 -31.20 12.07
N THR A 4 32.75 -31.31 13.26
CA THR A 4 31.31 -31.16 13.49
C THR A 4 30.91 -29.76 13.07
N ALA A 5 30.09 -29.66 12.02
CA ALA A 5 29.33 -28.46 11.76
C ALA A 5 28.30 -28.32 12.88
N ASP A 6 28.28 -27.16 13.54
CA ASP A 6 27.29 -26.84 14.56
C ASP A 6 25.90 -26.92 13.94
N ILE A 7 25.19 -28.02 14.21
CA ILE A 7 23.78 -28.17 13.87
C ILE A 7 23.02 -27.30 14.87
N ILE A 8 22.80 -26.04 14.49
CA ILE A 8 21.84 -25.19 15.18
C ILE A 8 20.47 -25.85 14.98
N SER A 9 19.81 -26.22 16.08
CA SER A 9 18.50 -26.86 16.00
C SER A 9 17.49 -25.90 15.39
N GLU A 10 16.62 -26.42 14.54
CA GLU A 10 15.56 -25.67 13.86
C GLU A 10 14.64 -24.95 14.86
N ALA A 11 14.43 -25.55 16.04
CA ALA A 11 13.70 -24.95 17.17
C ALA A 11 14.44 -23.78 17.83
N ALA A 12 15.79 -23.80 17.88
CA ALA A 12 16.57 -22.66 18.36
C ALA A 12 16.57 -21.51 17.34
N LEU A 13 16.52 -21.83 16.05
CA LEU A 13 16.35 -20.86 14.97
C LEU A 13 14.95 -20.22 15.02
N GLU A 14 13.88 -21.01 15.20
CA GLU A 14 12.52 -20.48 15.42
C GLU A 14 12.41 -19.61 16.67
N SER A 15 13.00 -20.04 17.79
CA SER A 15 13.03 -19.27 19.04
C SER A 15 13.80 -17.95 18.91
N ALA A 16 14.95 -17.96 18.22
CA ALA A 16 15.71 -16.75 17.93
C ALA A 16 14.99 -15.83 16.93
N VAL A 17 14.27 -16.39 15.96
CA VAL A 17 13.41 -15.65 15.04
C VAL A 17 12.26 -15.00 15.80
N LEU A 18 11.67 -15.63 16.82
CA LEU A 18 10.62 -15.03 17.65
C LEU A 18 11.14 -13.91 18.56
N GLN A 19 12.42 -13.90 18.92
CA GLN A 19 13.02 -12.88 19.79
C GLN A 19 13.47 -11.60 19.05
N PHE A 20 13.65 -11.67 17.72
CA PHE A 20 13.95 -10.50 16.91
C PHE A 20 12.72 -9.58 16.81
N VAL A 21 12.90 -8.27 16.89
CA VAL A 21 11.85 -7.29 16.57
C VAL A 21 12.40 -6.45 15.42
N PRO A 22 11.74 -6.42 14.25
CA PRO A 22 12.20 -5.61 13.14
C PRO A 22 12.33 -4.14 13.54
N CYS A 23 13.38 -3.48 13.08
CA CYS A 23 13.52 -2.03 13.14
C CYS A 23 13.20 -1.46 11.78
N ILE A 24 12.31 -0.48 11.73
CA ILE A 24 11.90 0.19 10.50
C ILE A 24 12.75 1.45 10.31
N ARG A 25 13.30 1.61 9.11
CA ARG A 25 13.98 2.83 8.67
C ARG A 25 13.50 3.11 7.26
N SER A 26 13.01 4.33 7.03
CA SER A 26 12.51 4.73 5.74
C SER A 26 13.17 6.02 5.25
N GLY A 27 13.14 6.21 3.94
CA GLY A 27 13.45 7.46 3.27
C GLY A 27 12.54 7.59 2.06
N SER A 28 12.21 8.82 1.69
CA SER A 28 11.45 9.12 0.47
C SER A 28 12.09 10.31 -0.22
N PHE A 29 11.91 10.36 -1.54
CA PHE A 29 12.33 11.45 -2.40
C PHE A 29 11.30 11.61 -3.51
N ALA A 30 10.99 12.85 -3.85
CA ALA A 30 10.08 13.19 -4.93
C ALA A 30 10.66 14.40 -5.67
N ASP A 31 10.54 14.38 -7.00
CA ASP A 31 11.04 15.44 -7.88
C ASP A 31 10.09 15.60 -9.06
N ILE A 32 9.86 16.85 -9.45
CA ILE A 32 8.99 17.18 -10.59
C ILE A 32 9.59 16.75 -11.93
N GLY A 33 10.92 16.62 -11.99
CA GLY A 33 11.64 16.27 -13.20
C GLY A 33 11.30 17.23 -14.36
N PRO A 34 11.01 16.71 -15.58
CA PRO A 34 10.72 17.54 -16.75
C PRO A 34 9.26 18.02 -16.82
N ARG A 35 8.40 17.64 -15.87
CA ARG A 35 6.97 17.99 -15.90
C ARG A 35 6.78 19.47 -15.57
N ARG A 36 5.66 20.04 -16.02
CA ARG A 36 5.28 21.43 -15.70
C ARG A 36 4.68 21.58 -14.31
N TYR A 37 4.04 20.52 -13.82
CA TYR A 37 3.36 20.47 -12.53
C TYR A 37 3.80 19.19 -11.81
N MET A 38 3.92 19.29 -10.48
CA MET A 38 4.15 18.16 -9.61
C MET A 38 2.79 17.65 -9.14
N GLU A 39 2.38 16.50 -9.66
CA GLU A 39 1.08 15.87 -9.34
C GLU A 39 1.25 14.65 -8.41
N ASP A 40 2.50 14.23 -8.14
CA ASP A 40 2.76 13.12 -7.22
C ASP A 40 2.69 13.58 -5.76
N GLU A 41 2.14 12.71 -4.92
CA GLU A 41 2.13 12.85 -3.48
C GLU A 41 2.59 11.55 -2.80
N HIS A 42 3.10 11.65 -1.59
CA HIS A 42 3.45 10.47 -0.80
C HIS A 42 3.25 10.70 0.70
N ILE A 43 3.13 9.59 1.42
CA ILE A 43 3.02 9.58 2.89
C ILE A 43 3.97 8.54 3.48
N ARG A 44 4.57 8.91 4.62
CA ARG A 44 5.59 8.12 5.30
C ARG A 44 5.39 8.20 6.80
N ILE A 45 4.94 7.11 7.39
CA ILE A 45 4.67 6.99 8.83
C ILE A 45 5.41 5.75 9.33
N ASP A 46 6.53 5.98 10.02
CA ASP A 46 7.37 4.90 10.57
C ASP A 46 6.83 4.32 11.89
N ASP A 47 5.96 5.07 12.59
CA ASP A 47 5.28 4.64 13.81
C ASP A 47 3.80 5.02 13.71
N LEU A 48 3.00 4.06 13.24
CA LEU A 48 1.58 4.23 13.04
C LEU A 48 0.82 4.39 14.36
N SER A 49 1.25 3.69 15.41
CA SER A 49 0.66 3.81 16.75
C SER A 49 0.83 5.21 17.33
N SER A 50 2.00 5.82 17.16
CA SER A 50 2.24 7.21 17.58
C SER A 50 1.45 8.22 16.74
N ASN A 51 1.21 7.92 15.45
CA ASN A 51 0.48 8.81 14.55
C ASN A 51 -1.03 8.83 14.81
N LEU A 52 -1.63 7.66 15.03
CA LEU A 52 -3.08 7.50 15.27
C LEU A 52 -3.47 7.68 16.75
N GLY A 53 -2.49 7.64 17.66
CA GLY A 53 -2.69 7.78 19.10
C GLY A 53 -2.97 6.45 19.81
N SER A 54 -3.01 6.50 21.15
CA SER A 54 -3.04 5.33 22.02
C SER A 54 -4.34 4.52 22.00
N LEU A 55 -5.36 4.98 21.28
CA LEU A 55 -6.63 4.25 21.12
C LEU A 55 -6.49 3.08 20.14
N TYR A 56 -5.46 3.08 19.31
CA TYR A 56 -5.20 2.04 18.33
C TYR A 56 -4.13 1.07 18.81
N ASN A 57 -4.43 -0.21 18.72
CA ASN A 57 -3.54 -1.30 19.08
C ASN A 57 -3.18 -2.12 17.84
N PHE A 58 -1.90 -2.10 17.48
CA PHE A 58 -1.36 -2.81 16.32
C PHE A 58 -0.18 -3.69 16.73
N PRO A 59 0.07 -4.78 15.98
CA PRO A 59 1.31 -5.53 16.12
C PRO A 59 2.51 -4.63 15.82
N LYS A 60 3.53 -4.68 16.70
CA LYS A 60 4.69 -3.77 16.62
C LYS A 60 5.93 -4.44 16.01
N PRO A 61 6.74 -3.72 15.22
CA PRO A 61 6.55 -2.33 14.80
C PRO A 61 5.37 -2.18 13.81
N SER A 62 4.76 -1.00 13.75
CA SER A 62 3.68 -0.70 12.80
C SER A 62 4.01 0.56 11.98
N ALA A 63 3.85 0.47 10.66
CA ALA A 63 4.16 1.57 9.75
C ALA A 63 3.21 1.62 8.55
N PHE A 64 3.04 2.79 7.97
CA PHE A 64 2.22 3.05 6.81
C PHE A 64 2.96 3.93 5.79
N TYR A 65 2.98 3.48 4.55
CA TYR A 65 3.55 4.21 3.43
C TYR A 65 2.55 4.25 2.28
N GLY A 66 2.57 5.35 1.52
CA GLY A 66 1.74 5.49 0.35
C GLY A 66 2.41 6.34 -0.72
N VAL A 67 2.19 5.99 -1.97
CA VAL A 67 2.57 6.75 -3.17
C VAL A 67 1.32 6.95 -4.01
N PHE A 68 1.11 8.18 -4.46
CA PHE A 68 -0.06 8.61 -5.20
C PHE A 68 0.41 9.40 -6.43
N ASP A 69 0.29 8.80 -7.62
CA ASP A 69 0.65 9.44 -8.89
C ASP A 69 -0.61 10.13 -9.44
N GLY A 70 -0.66 11.46 -9.36
CA GLY A 70 -1.79 12.27 -9.80
C GLY A 70 -1.81 12.47 -11.31
N HIS A 71 -3.01 12.62 -11.88
CA HIS A 71 -3.21 13.01 -13.26
C HIS A 71 -4.43 13.90 -13.40
N GLY A 72 -4.43 14.78 -14.42
CA GLY A 72 -5.53 15.70 -14.66
C GLY A 72 -5.62 16.82 -13.62
N GLY A 73 -4.53 17.10 -12.89
CA GLY A 73 -4.43 18.04 -11.78
C GLY A 73 -3.84 17.39 -10.52
N PRO A 74 -3.20 18.16 -9.62
CA PRO A 74 -2.63 17.65 -8.37
C PRO A 74 -3.68 17.36 -7.28
N GLU A 75 -4.93 17.79 -7.47
CA GLU A 75 -5.95 17.83 -6.42
C GLU A 75 -6.30 16.43 -5.91
N ALA A 76 -6.42 15.44 -6.79
CA ALA A 76 -6.77 14.07 -6.38
C ALA A 76 -5.69 13.42 -5.51
N ALA A 77 -4.42 13.50 -5.92
CA ALA A 77 -3.30 12.96 -5.14
C ALA A 77 -3.17 13.67 -3.79
N ALA A 78 -3.32 15.00 -3.77
CA ALA A 78 -3.30 15.80 -2.55
C ALA A 78 -4.47 15.46 -1.61
N TYR A 79 -5.67 15.26 -2.16
CA TYR A 79 -6.85 14.87 -1.40
C TYR A 79 -6.66 13.49 -0.75
N ILE A 80 -6.22 12.50 -1.52
CA ILE A 80 -5.96 11.16 -0.99
C ILE A 80 -4.88 11.23 0.09
N ARG A 81 -3.74 11.88 -0.15
CA ARG A 81 -2.69 12.03 0.87
C ARG A 81 -3.22 12.64 2.18
N LYS A 82 -4.08 13.65 2.09
CA LYS A 82 -4.66 14.33 3.26
C LYS A 82 -5.60 13.43 4.05
N ASN A 83 -6.38 12.59 3.38
CA ASN A 83 -7.47 11.82 3.99
C ASN A 83 -7.19 10.33 4.15
N VAL A 84 -6.09 9.81 3.61
CA VAL A 84 -5.78 8.36 3.58
C VAL A 84 -5.79 7.74 4.98
N ILE A 85 -5.30 8.44 5.99
CA ILE A 85 -5.28 7.93 7.36
C ILE A 85 -6.70 7.73 7.91
N LYS A 86 -7.58 8.68 7.62
CA LYS A 86 -9.00 8.60 7.98
C LYS A 86 -9.66 7.41 7.26
N PHE A 87 -9.50 7.30 5.94
CA PHE A 87 -10.12 6.21 5.18
C PHE A 87 -9.60 4.82 5.55
N PHE A 88 -8.31 4.69 5.85
CA PHE A 88 -7.67 3.41 6.08
C PHE A 88 -7.68 2.94 7.53
N PHE A 89 -7.92 3.82 8.50
CA PHE A 89 -7.84 3.46 9.92
C PHE A 89 -9.00 3.94 10.78
N GLU A 90 -9.66 5.06 10.44
CA GLU A 90 -10.72 5.65 11.25
C GLU A 90 -12.13 5.27 10.75
N ASP A 91 -12.38 5.43 9.45
CA ASP A 91 -13.69 5.19 8.81
C ASP A 91 -13.95 3.70 8.52
N VAL A 92 -12.88 2.93 8.45
CA VAL A 92 -12.94 1.47 8.45
C VAL A 92 -12.74 1.00 9.88
N ASN A 93 -13.53 0.03 10.33
CA ASN A 93 -13.33 -0.63 11.62
C ASN A 93 -12.07 -1.50 11.52
N PHE A 94 -10.90 -0.85 11.45
CA PHE A 94 -9.63 -1.52 11.19
C PHE A 94 -9.31 -2.45 12.36
N PRO A 95 -8.86 -3.68 12.11
CA PRO A 95 -8.65 -4.65 13.18
C PRO A 95 -7.61 -4.17 14.20
N GLN A 96 -7.96 -4.31 15.49
CA GLN A 96 -7.15 -3.88 16.62
C GLN A 96 -6.68 -5.09 17.43
N THR A 97 -5.41 -5.45 17.32
CA THR A 97 -4.81 -6.59 18.02
C THR A 97 -3.30 -6.39 18.16
N SER A 98 -2.71 -7.07 19.13
CA SER A 98 -1.25 -7.07 19.32
C SER A 98 -0.56 -8.18 18.51
N GLU A 99 -1.32 -9.15 18.00
CA GLU A 99 -0.80 -10.36 17.37
C GLU A 99 -1.21 -10.43 15.90
N VAL A 100 -0.33 -11.00 15.08
CA VAL A 100 -0.63 -11.30 13.67
C VAL A 100 -1.03 -12.76 13.58
N ASP A 101 -2.30 -13.00 13.30
CA ASP A 101 -2.85 -14.33 12.97
C ASP A 101 -3.62 -14.28 11.64
N ASN A 102 -4.18 -15.43 11.23
CA ASN A 102 -4.92 -15.52 9.97
C ASN A 102 -6.22 -14.69 9.99
N ILE A 103 -6.80 -14.43 11.17
CA ILE A 103 -8.01 -13.62 11.30
C ILE A 103 -7.64 -12.16 11.03
N PHE A 104 -6.59 -11.67 11.69
CA PHE A 104 -6.05 -10.34 11.48
C PHE A 104 -5.71 -10.08 10.00
N LEU A 105 -5.05 -11.03 9.32
CA LEU A 105 -4.74 -10.92 7.89
C LEU A 105 -6.00 -10.68 7.05
N GLN A 106 -7.05 -11.48 7.28
CA GLN A 106 -8.29 -11.38 6.53
C GLN A 106 -9.04 -10.06 6.82
N GLU A 107 -9.02 -9.60 8.07
CA GLU A 107 -9.64 -8.34 8.49
C GLU A 107 -8.91 -7.12 7.94
N VAL A 108 -7.58 -7.13 7.89
CA VAL A 108 -6.78 -6.07 7.27
C VAL A 108 -7.08 -6.03 5.77
N GLU A 109 -7.09 -7.17 5.09
CA GLU A 109 -7.40 -7.25 3.65
C GLU A 109 -8.79 -6.68 3.33
N ASN A 110 -9.80 -7.03 4.12
CA ASN A 110 -11.15 -6.49 3.98
C ASN A 110 -11.22 -4.99 4.27
N SER A 111 -10.51 -4.54 5.31
CA SER A 111 -10.42 -3.12 5.66
C SER A 111 -9.77 -2.31 4.54
N LEU A 112 -8.70 -2.83 3.93
CA LEU A 112 -8.04 -2.20 2.78
C LEU A 112 -8.98 -2.06 1.59
N ARG A 113 -9.69 -3.13 1.20
CA ARG A 113 -10.68 -3.04 0.11
C ARG A 113 -11.73 -1.98 0.38
N LYS A 114 -12.27 -1.95 1.61
CA LYS A 114 -13.25 -0.96 2.01
C LYS A 114 -12.66 0.45 1.98
N ALA A 115 -11.43 0.64 2.44
CA ALA A 115 -10.76 1.93 2.47
C ALA A 115 -10.56 2.51 1.06
N PHE A 116 -10.10 1.69 0.10
CA PHE A 116 -9.97 2.12 -1.30
C PHE A 116 -11.33 2.53 -1.91
N LEU A 117 -12.39 1.75 -1.66
CA LEU A 117 -13.73 2.08 -2.14
C LEU A 117 -14.29 3.36 -1.52
N LEU A 118 -14.08 3.55 -0.21
CA LEU A 118 -14.48 4.77 0.49
C LEU A 118 -13.71 5.99 -0.03
N ALA A 119 -12.40 5.84 -0.24
CA ALA A 119 -11.56 6.89 -0.78
C ALA A 119 -11.99 7.30 -2.19
N ASP A 120 -12.30 6.33 -3.06
CA ASP A 120 -12.79 6.57 -4.42
C ASP A 120 -14.15 7.30 -4.41
N SER A 121 -15.10 6.84 -3.59
CA SER A 121 -16.41 7.48 -3.45
C SER A 121 -16.28 8.91 -2.91
N ALA A 122 -15.46 9.11 -1.88
CA ALA A 122 -15.25 10.42 -1.26
C ALA A 122 -14.52 11.39 -2.21
N LEU A 123 -13.60 10.89 -3.03
CA LEU A 123 -12.92 11.66 -4.07
C LEU A 123 -13.92 12.14 -5.13
N ALA A 124 -14.81 11.25 -5.59
CA ALA A 124 -15.83 11.58 -6.58
C ALA A 124 -16.87 12.60 -6.08
N ASP A 125 -17.16 12.60 -4.78
CA ASP A 125 -18.12 13.52 -4.14
C ASP A 125 -17.50 14.88 -3.75
N ASP A 126 -16.17 15.03 -3.75
CA ASP A 126 -15.52 16.26 -3.31
C ASP A 126 -15.49 17.32 -4.41
N CYS A 127 -16.21 18.44 -4.17
CA CYS A 127 -16.34 19.51 -5.15
C CYS A 127 -15.06 20.35 -5.36
N SER A 128 -14.03 20.16 -4.53
CA SER A 128 -12.73 20.83 -4.69
C SER A 128 -11.78 20.08 -5.62
N VAL A 129 -12.09 18.82 -5.96
CA VAL A 129 -11.34 18.01 -6.92
C VAL A 129 -12.00 18.13 -8.29
N ASN A 130 -11.20 18.39 -9.33
CA ASN A 130 -11.72 18.41 -10.69
C ASN A 130 -12.20 17.00 -11.08
N THR A 131 -13.35 16.89 -11.74
CA THR A 131 -13.90 15.60 -12.20
C THR A 131 -13.02 14.88 -13.22
N SER A 132 -12.09 15.58 -13.87
CA SER A 132 -11.06 14.98 -14.73
C SER A 132 -9.76 14.63 -13.99
N SER A 133 -9.62 14.99 -12.72
CA SER A 133 -8.46 14.66 -11.90
C SER A 133 -8.65 13.28 -11.27
N GLY A 134 -7.57 12.51 -11.26
CA GLY A 134 -7.52 11.21 -10.63
C GLY A 134 -6.12 10.95 -10.07
N THR A 135 -5.97 9.84 -9.35
CA THR A 135 -4.66 9.44 -8.86
C THR A 135 -4.58 7.92 -8.76
N THR A 136 -3.38 7.39 -8.96
CA THR A 136 -3.08 6.02 -8.53
C THR A 136 -2.96 5.98 -7.01
N ALA A 137 -3.02 4.79 -6.43
CA ALA A 137 -2.73 4.60 -5.01
C ALA A 137 -2.02 3.28 -4.78
N LEU A 138 -0.78 3.36 -4.33
CA LEU A 138 0.01 2.23 -3.85
C LEU A 138 0.28 2.43 -2.36
N THR A 139 -0.16 1.49 -1.52
CA THR A 139 0.08 1.54 -0.08
C THR A 139 0.86 0.32 0.39
N ALA A 140 1.73 0.52 1.38
CA ALA A 140 2.46 -0.54 2.06
C ALA A 140 2.26 -0.38 3.58
N MET A 141 1.76 -1.43 4.21
CA MET A 141 1.54 -1.52 5.65
C MET A 141 2.48 -2.55 6.27
N ILE A 142 3.10 -2.18 7.37
CA ILE A 142 3.90 -3.09 8.20
C ILE A 142 3.18 -3.27 9.53
N PHE A 143 3.00 -4.52 9.96
CA PHE A 143 2.49 -4.88 11.28
C PHE A 143 3.32 -6.04 11.84
N GLY A 144 4.21 -5.76 12.79
CA GLY A 144 5.19 -6.72 13.27
C GLY A 144 6.10 -7.20 12.14
N ARG A 145 5.81 -8.39 11.61
CA ARG A 145 6.54 -9.05 10.51
C ARG A 145 5.74 -9.17 9.23
N LEU A 146 4.48 -8.76 9.27
CA LEU A 146 3.61 -8.71 8.11
C LEU A 146 3.95 -7.45 7.30
N LEU A 147 4.18 -7.64 6.00
CA LEU A 147 4.17 -6.59 5.00
C LEU A 147 2.98 -6.85 4.08
N MET A 148 2.04 -5.90 4.03
CA MET A 148 0.90 -5.95 3.13
C MET A 148 0.95 -4.79 2.15
N VAL A 149 0.76 -5.08 0.87
CA VAL A 149 0.74 -4.09 -0.21
C VAL A 149 -0.63 -4.11 -0.87
N ALA A 150 -1.20 -2.92 -1.10
CA ALA A 150 -2.40 -2.74 -1.89
C ALA A 150 -2.15 -1.71 -2.99
N ASN A 151 -2.55 -2.03 -4.21
CA ASN A 151 -2.30 -1.23 -5.41
C ASN A 151 -3.60 -0.98 -6.18
N ALA A 152 -3.81 0.27 -6.60
CA ALA A 152 -4.80 0.68 -7.58
C ALA A 152 -4.15 1.66 -8.57
N GLY A 153 -3.79 1.16 -9.75
CA GLY A 153 -3.11 1.94 -10.78
C GLY A 153 -1.79 1.29 -11.20
N ASP A 154 -0.90 2.06 -11.81
CA ASP A 154 0.35 1.58 -12.40
C ASP A 154 1.61 1.98 -11.61
N CYS A 155 1.45 2.49 -10.39
CA CYS A 155 2.51 2.49 -9.38
C CYS A 155 2.90 1.06 -9.00
N ARG A 156 4.14 0.89 -8.49
CA ARG A 156 4.69 -0.45 -8.20
C ARG A 156 5.47 -0.54 -6.88
N ALA A 157 5.20 -1.60 -6.13
CA ALA A 157 6.00 -2.01 -4.98
C ALA A 157 6.85 -3.24 -5.33
N VAL A 158 8.14 -3.19 -4.99
CA VAL A 158 9.07 -4.30 -5.13
C VAL A 158 9.81 -4.50 -3.82
N LEU A 159 9.79 -5.73 -3.30
CA LEU A 159 10.53 -6.12 -2.10
C LEU A 159 11.87 -6.73 -2.52
N SER A 160 12.97 -6.25 -1.94
CA SER A 160 14.25 -6.96 -2.03
C SER A 160 14.43 -7.88 -0.83
N ARG A 161 14.63 -9.18 -1.08
CA ARG A 161 14.90 -10.16 -0.01
C ARG A 161 16.05 -11.06 -0.44
N LYS A 162 17.12 -11.10 0.36
CA LYS A 162 18.34 -11.87 0.07
C LYS A 162 18.96 -11.56 -1.31
N GLY A 163 18.83 -10.31 -1.77
CA GLY A 163 19.34 -9.87 -3.07
C GLY A 163 18.41 -10.13 -4.26
N GLU A 164 17.25 -10.76 -4.04
CA GLU A 164 16.26 -11.01 -5.08
C GLU A 164 15.16 -9.95 -5.04
N ALA A 165 14.70 -9.53 -6.22
CA ALA A 165 13.55 -8.64 -6.37
C ALA A 165 12.26 -9.48 -6.44
N ILE A 166 11.29 -9.14 -5.61
CA ILE A 166 9.99 -9.79 -5.49
C ILE A 166 8.94 -8.72 -5.77
N ASP A 167 8.17 -8.89 -6.85
CA ASP A 167 7.06 -8.02 -7.16
C ASP A 167 5.97 -8.17 -6.09
N MET A 168 5.67 -7.08 -5.38
CA MET A 168 4.65 -7.05 -4.33
C MET A 168 3.31 -6.49 -4.84
N SER A 169 3.30 -5.93 -6.05
CA SER A 169 2.11 -5.46 -6.74
C SER A 169 2.21 -5.75 -8.24
N GLN A 170 1.06 -5.75 -8.91
CA GLN A 170 0.96 -5.78 -10.36
C GLN A 170 0.37 -4.46 -10.83
N ASP A 171 0.97 -3.82 -11.83
CA ASP A 171 0.37 -2.62 -12.44
C ASP A 171 -1.02 -2.93 -12.99
N HIS A 172 -1.95 -1.99 -12.88
CA HIS A 172 -3.23 -2.05 -13.56
C HIS A 172 -3.15 -1.24 -14.85
N ARG A 173 -2.90 -1.94 -15.97
CA ARG A 173 -2.85 -1.32 -17.31
C ARG A 173 -4.00 -1.83 -18.18
N PRO A 174 -4.68 -0.96 -18.95
CA PRO A 174 -5.78 -1.38 -19.83
C PRO A 174 -5.41 -2.49 -20.82
N ILE A 175 -4.14 -2.56 -21.23
CA ILE A 175 -3.63 -3.59 -22.15
C ILE A 175 -3.54 -4.99 -21.54
N TYR A 176 -3.59 -5.12 -20.22
CA TYR A 176 -3.47 -6.42 -19.56
C TYR A 176 -4.75 -7.25 -19.75
N PRO A 177 -4.66 -8.56 -20.02
CA PRO A 177 -5.83 -9.35 -20.43
C PRO A 177 -7.00 -9.31 -19.45
N SER A 178 -6.74 -9.28 -18.14
CA SER A 178 -7.79 -9.18 -17.12
C SER A 178 -8.47 -7.82 -17.13
N GLU A 179 -7.69 -6.73 -17.20
CA GLU A 179 -8.21 -5.36 -17.20
C GLU A 179 -8.94 -5.05 -18.51
N ARG A 180 -8.38 -5.45 -19.64
CA ARG A 180 -9.02 -5.34 -20.95
C ARG A 180 -10.39 -6.02 -20.96
N ARG A 181 -10.44 -7.28 -20.47
CA ARG A 181 -11.70 -8.02 -20.39
C ARG A 181 -12.71 -7.30 -19.50
N ARG A 182 -12.29 -6.85 -18.32
CA ARG A 182 -13.15 -6.09 -17.39
C ARG A 182 -13.73 -4.83 -18.05
N VAL A 183 -12.91 -4.09 -18.80
CA VAL A 183 -13.33 -2.89 -19.54
C VAL A 183 -14.34 -3.24 -20.64
N GLU A 184 -14.03 -4.23 -21.47
CA GLU A 184 -14.86 -4.65 -22.61
C GLU A 184 -16.21 -5.24 -22.14
N GLU A 185 -16.24 -5.99 -21.03
CA GLU A 185 -17.47 -6.53 -20.42
C GLU A 185 -18.42 -5.44 -19.91
N LEU A 186 -17.90 -4.26 -19.57
CA LEU A 186 -18.67 -3.10 -19.14
C LEU A 186 -19.03 -2.16 -20.31
N GLY A 187 -18.71 -2.54 -21.55
CA GLY A 187 -19.03 -1.78 -22.76
C GLY A 187 -18.01 -0.69 -23.12
N GLY A 188 -16.88 -0.61 -22.42
CA GLY A 188 -15.74 0.22 -22.81
C GLY A 188 -14.86 -0.46 -23.86
N TYR A 189 -13.81 0.24 -24.31
CA TYR A 189 -12.82 -0.33 -25.22
C TYR A 189 -11.40 0.16 -24.89
N VAL A 190 -10.40 -0.54 -25.43
CA VAL A 190 -8.98 -0.15 -25.30
C VAL A 190 -8.42 0.13 -26.69
N GLU A 191 -7.97 1.36 -26.91
CA GLU A 191 -7.38 1.84 -28.17
C GLU A 191 -6.05 2.53 -27.86
N ASP A 192 -5.00 2.24 -28.64
CA ASP A 192 -3.62 2.71 -28.43
C ASP A 192 -3.06 2.54 -27.01
N GLY A 193 -3.63 1.61 -26.24
CA GLY A 193 -3.26 1.31 -24.86
C GLY A 193 -4.02 2.13 -23.80
N TYR A 194 -4.93 2.99 -24.22
CA TYR A 194 -5.76 3.85 -23.37
C TYR A 194 -7.22 3.38 -23.34
N LEU A 195 -7.91 3.74 -22.25
CA LEU A 195 -9.31 3.44 -22.04
C LEU A 195 -10.17 4.43 -22.84
N ASN A 196 -10.96 3.92 -23.78
CA ASN A 196 -11.85 4.68 -24.65
C ASN A 196 -11.15 5.69 -25.61
N GLY A 197 -9.90 5.39 -25.99
CA GLY A 197 -9.06 6.24 -26.85
C GLY A 197 -8.42 7.40 -26.09
#